data_AF-A0A8T4VKZ0-F1
#
_entry.id   AF-A0A8T4VKZ0-F1
#
_cell.length_a   1.000
_cell.length_b   1.000
_cell.length_c   1.000
_cell.angle_alpha   90.00
_cell.angle_beta   90.00
_cell.angle_gamma   90.00
#
_symmetry.space_group_name_H-M   'P 1'
#
loop_
_entity.id
_entity.type
_entity.pdbx_description
1 polymer ?
#
loop_
_entity_poly.entity_id
_entity_poly.type
_entity_poly.pdbx_seq_one_letter_code
_entity_poly.pdbx_strand_id
1 'polypeptide(L)' 'MISLFFILAHRSSIPYSNQSQRGYEGEHSSKKSKIGGVIFLGPIPIVFGSDKKITRSMILVSIIILIIILVSLMLHFY' A
#
# COMPACT_ATOMS: atom_id res chain seq x y z
N MET A 1 -24.56 -14.85 5.81
CA MET A 1 -24.05 -14.10 4.65
C MET A 1 -22.67 -13.45 4.88
N ILE A 2 -22.18 -13.29 6.12
CA ILE A 2 -20.78 -12.88 6.40
C ILE A 2 -19.73 -13.95 5.99
N SER A 3 -20.09 -15.24 6.02
CA SER A 3 -19.14 -16.35 5.81
C SER A 3 -18.66 -16.51 4.36
N LEU A 4 -19.47 -16.15 3.35
CA LEU A 4 -19.07 -16.26 1.93
C LEU A 4 -18.04 -15.20 1.52
N PHE A 5 -18.02 -14.05 2.20
CA PHE A 5 -17.04 -12.99 1.98
C PHE A 5 -15.64 -13.37 2.48
N PHE A 6 -15.56 -14.08 3.61
CA PHE A 6 -14.29 -14.51 4.19
C PHE A 6 -13.58 -15.62 3.38
N ILE A 7 -14.35 -16.52 2.77
CA ILE A 7 -13.82 -17.59 1.90
C ILE A 7 -13.27 -17.05 0.57
N LEU A 8 -13.82 -15.94 0.06
CA LEU A 8 -13.26 -15.26 -1.11
C LEU A 8 -11.99 -14.46 -0.75
N ALA A 9 -11.95 -13.84 0.44
CA ALA A 9 -10.80 -13.10 0.94
C ALA A 9 -9.59 -14.00 1.28
N HIS A 10 -9.80 -15.28 1.61
CA HIS A 10 -8.71 -16.21 1.88
C HIS A 10 -8.01 -16.74 0.61
N ARG A 11 -8.64 -16.65 -0.57
CA ARG A 11 -8.07 -17.17 -1.83
C ARG A 11 -7.34 -16.13 -2.68
N SER A 12 -7.23 -14.88 -2.22
CA SER A 12 -6.25 -13.94 -2.75
C SER A 12 -4.97 -14.07 -1.95
N SER A 13 -4.28 -15.18 -2.15
CA SER A 13 -2.83 -15.26 -1.94
C SER A 13 -2.21 -14.09 -2.70
N ILE A 14 -2.02 -12.96 -2.02
CA ILE A 14 -1.18 -11.86 -2.48
C ILE A 14 0.20 -12.50 -2.58
N PRO A 15 0.72 -12.76 -3.79
CA PRO A 15 2.09 -13.17 -3.91
C PRO A 15 2.90 -11.93 -3.52
N TYR A 16 3.37 -11.90 -2.28
CA TYR A 16 4.47 -11.01 -1.90
C TYR A 16 5.65 -11.41 -2.78
N SER A 17 5.80 -10.71 -3.91
CA SER A 17 6.91 -10.87 -4.83
C SER A 17 8.19 -10.59 -4.05
N ASN A 18 8.83 -11.67 -3.61
CA ASN A 18 10.10 -11.66 -2.93
C ASN A 18 11.18 -11.36 -3.96
N GLN A 19 11.28 -10.09 -4.35
CA GLN A 19 12.24 -9.58 -5.33
C GLN A 19 13.61 -9.38 -4.67
N SER A 20 14.11 -10.44 -4.04
CA SER A 20 15.40 -10.47 -3.38
C SER A 20 16.09 -11.81 -3.61
N GLN A 21 16.40 -12.18 -4.86
CA GLN A 21 17.48 -13.12 -5.17
C GLN A 21 17.85 -13.19 -6.68
N ARG A 22 18.95 -12.48 -7.00
CA ARG A 22 20.12 -12.80 -7.87
C ARG A 22 19.98 -13.55 -9.22
N GLY A 23 20.70 -13.00 -10.21
CA GLY A 23 21.26 -13.65 -11.42
C GLY A 23 20.61 -13.12 -12.71
N TYR A 24 21.26 -12.46 -13.68
CA TYR A 24 22.59 -12.62 -14.26
C TYR A 24 23.18 -11.26 -14.73
N GLU A 25 24.50 -11.19 -14.78
CA GLU A 25 25.28 -10.10 -15.40
C GLU A 25 24.85 -9.81 -16.84
N GLY A 26 24.53 -8.54 -17.10
CA GLY A 26 24.24 -8.00 -18.42
C GLY A 26 23.88 -6.52 -18.32
N GLU A 27 24.87 -5.66 -18.57
CA GLU A 27 24.78 -4.21 -18.77
C GLU A 27 24.32 -3.31 -17.60
N HIS A 28 25.24 -2.45 -17.19
CA HIS A 28 25.21 -1.62 -15.99
C HIS A 28 24.27 -0.41 -16.14
N SER A 29 22.96 -0.63 -16.07
CA SER A 29 22.00 0.43 -15.75
C SER A 29 21.34 0.12 -14.43
N SER A 30 21.92 0.67 -13.35
CA SER A 30 21.43 0.53 -11.97
C SER A 30 20.04 1.16 -11.82
N LYS A 31 19.00 0.44 -12.26
CA LYS A 31 17.61 0.82 -12.06
C LYS A 31 17.29 0.64 -10.57
N LYS A 32 17.64 1.64 -9.75
CA LYS A 32 17.28 1.68 -8.33
C LYS A 32 15.78 1.48 -8.23
N SER A 33 15.37 0.30 -7.74
CA SER A 33 13.96 0.00 -7.52
C SER A 33 13.41 1.01 -6.51
N LYS A 34 12.31 1.67 -6.86
CA LYS A 34 11.72 2.72 -6.03
C LYS A 34 10.70 2.08 -5.10
N ILE A 35 10.91 2.21 -3.79
CA ILE A 35 10.08 1.60 -2.75
C ILE A 35 9.43 2.72 -1.91
N GLY A 36 8.22 2.49 -1.40
CA GLY A 36 7.58 3.36 -0.42
C GLY A 36 6.56 2.60 0.42
N GLY A 37 6.05 3.25 1.47
CA GLY A 37 5.03 2.73 2.37
C GLY A 37 4.15 3.84 2.97
N VAL A 38 3.00 3.45 3.51
CA VAL A 38 2.16 4.30 4.37
C VAL A 38 1.88 3.55 5.67
N ILE A 39 2.06 4.22 6.80
CA ILE A 39 1.77 3.70 8.15
C ILE A 39 0.69 4.58 8.76
N PHE A 40 -0.40 3.99 9.24
CA PHE A 40 -1.47 4.74 9.91
C PHE A 40 -1.26 4.66 11.43
N LEU A 41 -0.97 5.81 12.06
CA LEU A 41 -0.95 5.95 13.52
C LEU A 41 -2.28 6.58 13.95
N GLY A 42 -3.26 5.71 14.23
CA GLY A 42 -4.66 6.16 14.31
C GLY A 42 -5.10 6.78 12.96
N PRO A 43 -5.93 7.84 12.96
CA PRO A 43 -6.32 8.52 11.73
C PRO A 43 -5.22 9.40 11.14
N ILE A 44 -3.99 9.36 11.68
CA ILE A 44 -2.87 10.16 11.17
C ILE A 44 -1.99 9.26 10.28
N PRO A 45 -2.05 9.41 8.94
CA PRO A 45 -1.17 8.68 8.05
C PRO A 45 0.24 9.27 8.00
N ILE A 46 1.25 8.42 8.05
CA ILE A 46 2.65 8.74 7.80
C ILE A 46 3.11 8.07 6.51
N VAL A 47 3.56 8.87 5.56
CA VAL A 47 3.93 8.43 4.20
C VAL A 47 5.44 8.46 4.03
N PHE A 48 6.01 7.36 3.53
CA PHE A 48 7.44 7.22 3.26
C PHE A 48 7.66 6.77 1.81
N GLY A 49 8.72 7.25 1.18
CA GLY A 49 9.08 6.83 -0.18
C GLY A 49 10.53 7.13 -0.50
N SER A 50 11.16 6.26 -1.32
CA SER A 50 12.56 6.40 -1.74
C SER A 50 12.79 7.57 -2.68
N ASP A 51 11.72 8.12 -3.26
CA ASP A 51 11.77 9.17 -4.26
C ASP A 51 10.48 9.99 -4.26
N LYS A 52 10.59 11.28 -4.63
CA LYS A 52 9.44 12.21 -4.73
C LYS A 52 8.26 11.66 -5.54
N LYS A 53 8.53 10.89 -6.61
CA LYS A 53 7.46 10.29 -7.43
C LYS A 53 6.64 9.28 -6.63
N ILE A 54 7.29 8.36 -5.92
CA ILE A 54 6.61 7.35 -5.10
C ILE A 54 5.92 8.00 -3.91
N THR A 55 6.63 8.90 -3.21
CA THR A 55 6.05 9.62 -2.06
C THR A 55 4.79 10.38 -2.44
N ARG A 56 4.77 11.07 -3.61
CA ARG A 56 3.59 11.81 -4.07
C ARG A 56 2.41 10.90 -4.36
N SER A 57 2.63 9.76 -5.03
CA SER A 57 1.57 8.78 -5.26
C SER A 57 1.03 8.21 -3.95
N MET A 58 1.91 7.93 -2.98
CA MET A 58 1.51 7.39 -1.69
C MET A 58 0.76 8.41 -0.83
N ILE A 59 1.11 9.69 -0.89
CA ILE A 59 0.35 10.77 -0.25
C ILE A 59 -1.09 10.78 -0.78
N LEU A 60 -1.26 10.71 -2.10
CA LEU A 60 -2.59 10.73 -2.72
C LEU A 60 -3.44 9.53 -2.25
N VAL A 61 -2.87 8.32 -2.31
CA VAL A 61 -3.54 7.10 -1.82
C VAL A 61 -3.92 7.23 -0.35
N SER A 62 -3.02 7.77 0.47
CA SER A 62 -3.23 7.93 1.90
C SER A 62 -4.37 8.90 2.24
N ILE A 63 -4.47 10.01 1.51
CA ILE A 63 -5.54 11.00 1.67
C ILE A 63 -6.90 10.38 1.30
N ILE A 64 -6.97 9.62 0.19
CA ILE A 64 -8.20 8.95 -0.22
C ILE A 64 -8.68 8.00 0.87
N ILE A 65 -7.79 7.18 1.41
CA ILE A 65 -8.11 6.24 2.50
C ILE A 65 -8.54 7.00 3.75
N LEU A 66 -7.87 8.09 4.12
CA LEU A 66 -8.23 8.91 5.26
C LEU A 66 -9.65 9.48 5.14
N ILE A 67 -10.01 10.00 3.96
CA ILE A 67 -11.37 10.52 3.70
C ILE A 67 -12.40 9.41 3.87
N ILE A 68 -12.15 8.22 3.31
CA ILE A 68 -13.06 7.08 3.46
C ILE A 68 -13.26 6.73 4.94
N ILE A 69 -12.17 6.70 5.73
CA ILE A 69 -12.24 6.42 7.17
C ILE A 69 -13.05 7.51 7.88
N LEU A 70 -12.81 8.80 7.60
CA LEU A 70 -13.54 9.91 8.21
C LEU A 70 -15.03 9.88 7.87
N VAL A 71 -15.38 9.64 6.62
CA VAL A 71 -16.77 9.53 6.17
C VAL A 71 -17.45 8.33 6.81
N SER A 72 -16.78 7.18 6.87
CA SER A 72 -17.28 5.99 7.55
C SER A 72 -17.52 6.25 9.04
N LEU A 73 -16.59 6.95 9.71
CA LEU A 73 -16.73 7.33 11.11
C LEU A 73 -17.93 8.27 11.31
N MET A 74 -18.05 9.32 10.50
CA MET A 74 -19.17 10.25 10.56
C MET A 74 -20.51 9.57 10.31
N LEU A 75 -20.59 8.67 9.32
CA LEU A 75 -21.79 7.91 9.02
C LEU A 75 -22.15 6.95 10.16
N HIS A 76 -21.16 6.39 10.86
CA HIS A 76 -21.42 5.51 12.00
C HIS A 76 -22.00 6.25 13.22
N PHE A 77 -21.62 7.51 13.41
CA PHE A 77 -22.08 8.33 14.54
C PHE A 77 -23.41 9.06 14.30
N TYR A 78 -23.95 9.05 13.07
CA TYR A 78 -25.24 9.63 12.71
C TYR A 78 -26.33 8.56 12.66
#